data_AF-A0A366EUU2-F1
#
_entry.id   AF-A0A366EUU2-F1
#
_cell.length_a   1.000
_cell.length_b   1.000
_cell.length_c   1.000
_cell.angle_alpha   90.00
_cell.angle_beta   90.00
_cell.angle_gamma   90.00
#
_symmetry.space_group_name_H-M   'P 1'
#
loop_
_entity.id
_entity.type
_entity.pdbx_description
1 polymer ?
#
loop_
_entity_poly.entity_id
_entity_poly.type
_entity_poly.pdbx_seq_one_letter_code
_entity_poly.pdbx_strand_id
1 'polypeptide(L)'
;MNQTLTFRFWVLVGIVAISGFSQGMLLPLIAIIFEQDGVSSSLNGLNATALYIGILLASPLMERPLQKMGYKPMIIIGGIVVAASLLLFPVWKSFWFWFFLRLCIGIGDHMLHFATQTWITSFSSKEHRGRNISIYGVSFGVGFAVGPMMTQLITIHQALPFIISSLLSLTVWMFVFKLQNEFPDQHNIGSASFLGSFHRFGKVLKYAWVALLPPLGYGFLEASLNGNFPVFALRNGLSIEAVAILLPAFAVGSIISQVPLGIVSDKYGRQNVLLIVMMIGFLCFSAAGIVSESTIGLFICFTLAGMAVGSTFSLGISYMTDLLPKELLPAGNIMCGIFFSFGSMIGPFVGGITIDWFKGSSFFYLIACMMLMIFVSLLVFSLQNRRNEITQNN
;
A
#
# COMPACT_ATOMS: atom_id res chain seq x y z
N MET A 1 5.28 24.93 -17.54
CA MET A 1 6.34 23.97 -17.17
C MET A 1 7.23 23.80 -18.40
N ASN A 2 8.57 23.90 -18.27
CA ASN A 2 9.50 23.73 -19.39
C ASN A 2 9.28 22.35 -20.06
N GLN A 3 9.39 22.23 -21.40
CA GLN A 3 9.12 20.96 -22.11
C GLN A 3 9.91 19.77 -21.52
N THR A 4 11.17 20.01 -21.12
CA THR A 4 12.01 19.00 -20.46
C THR A 4 11.46 18.55 -19.10
N LEU A 5 10.91 19.49 -18.30
CA LEU A 5 10.28 19.18 -17.01
C LEU A 5 8.98 18.41 -17.20
N THR A 6 8.19 18.77 -18.21
CA THR A 6 6.95 18.05 -18.57
C THR A 6 7.24 16.62 -18.99
N PHE A 7 8.22 16.42 -19.87
CA PHE A 7 8.65 15.08 -20.27
C PHE A 7 9.12 14.26 -19.08
N ARG A 8 10.00 14.83 -18.23
CA ARG A 8 10.48 14.17 -17.01
C ARG A 8 9.33 13.76 -16.10
N PHE A 9 8.40 14.66 -15.81
CA PHE A 9 7.27 14.38 -14.94
C PHE A 9 6.47 13.18 -15.43
N TRP A 10 6.11 13.13 -16.71
CA TRP A 10 5.34 12.02 -17.27
C TRP A 10 6.12 10.71 -17.33
N VAL A 11 7.43 10.75 -17.53
CA VAL A 11 8.28 9.56 -17.39
C VAL A 11 8.21 9.02 -15.95
N LEU A 12 8.41 9.87 -14.93
CA LEU A 12 8.35 9.45 -13.52
C LEU A 12 6.97 8.93 -13.12
N VAL A 13 5.91 9.56 -13.61
CA VAL A 13 4.52 9.10 -13.42
C VAL A 13 4.28 7.74 -14.08
N GLY A 14 4.79 7.54 -15.30
CA GLY A 14 4.68 6.26 -16.01
C GLY A 14 5.39 5.12 -15.28
N ILE A 15 6.58 5.36 -14.75
CA ILE A 15 7.36 4.39 -13.95
C ILE A 15 6.56 3.91 -12.73
N VAL A 16 5.85 4.84 -12.07
CA VAL A 16 5.09 4.54 -10.86
C VAL A 16 3.76 3.86 -11.19
N ALA A 17 3.15 4.19 -12.33
CA ALA A 17 1.98 3.48 -12.85
C ALA A 17 2.32 2.01 -13.15
N ILE A 18 3.46 1.75 -13.82
CA ILE A 18 3.85 0.36 -14.14
C ILE A 18 4.31 -0.43 -12.90
N SER A 19 4.90 0.25 -11.91
CA SER A 19 5.16 -0.33 -10.59
C SER A 19 3.85 -0.78 -9.93
N GLY A 20 2.85 0.12 -9.89
CA GLY A 20 1.52 -0.19 -9.37
C GLY A 20 0.88 -1.38 -10.08
N PHE A 21 0.93 -1.41 -11.41
CA PHE A 21 0.45 -2.56 -12.20
C PHE A 21 1.13 -3.87 -11.83
N SER A 22 2.45 -3.86 -11.71
CA SER A 22 3.22 -5.05 -11.38
C SER A 22 2.90 -5.54 -9.97
N GLN A 23 2.77 -4.64 -8.99
CA GLN A 23 2.35 -5.01 -7.63
C GLN A 23 0.91 -5.53 -7.58
N GLY A 24 -0.04 -4.80 -8.18
CA GLY A 24 -1.45 -5.19 -8.20
C GLY A 24 -1.68 -6.53 -8.91
N MET A 25 -0.85 -6.87 -9.90
CA MET A 25 -0.81 -8.22 -10.47
C MET A 25 -0.21 -9.20 -9.46
N LEU A 26 1.02 -8.96 -9.01
CA LEU A 26 1.86 -9.95 -8.34
C LEU A 26 1.20 -10.48 -7.05
N LEU A 27 0.60 -9.60 -6.26
CA LEU A 27 0.03 -9.97 -4.96
C LEU A 27 -1.04 -11.07 -5.09
N PRO A 28 -2.14 -10.89 -5.85
CA PRO A 28 -3.15 -11.94 -6.01
C PRO A 28 -2.70 -13.09 -6.91
N LEU A 29 -1.82 -12.84 -7.89
CA LEU A 29 -1.33 -13.86 -8.80
C LEU A 29 -0.61 -14.98 -8.05
N ILE A 30 0.34 -14.62 -7.18
CA ILE A 30 1.09 -15.59 -6.38
C ILE A 30 0.15 -16.34 -5.44
N ALA A 31 -0.83 -15.64 -4.86
CA ALA A 31 -1.81 -16.25 -3.97
C ALA A 31 -2.65 -17.33 -4.66
N ILE A 32 -3.11 -17.07 -5.89
CA ILE A 32 -3.85 -18.04 -6.71
C ILE A 32 -2.99 -19.26 -7.04
N ILE A 33 -1.76 -19.03 -7.51
CA ILE A 33 -0.86 -20.13 -7.92
C ILE A 33 -0.57 -21.05 -6.73
N PHE A 34 -0.21 -20.50 -5.58
CA PHE A 34 0.09 -21.30 -4.39
C PHE A 34 -1.14 -22.05 -3.86
N GLU A 35 -2.34 -21.48 -3.96
CA GLU A 35 -3.57 -22.20 -3.61
C GLU A 35 -3.81 -23.38 -4.57
N GLN A 36 -3.60 -23.20 -5.87
CA GLN A 36 -3.70 -24.30 -6.85
C GLN A 36 -2.65 -25.39 -6.63
N ASP A 37 -1.50 -25.04 -6.08
CA ASP A 37 -0.43 -25.99 -5.72
C ASP A 37 -0.66 -26.70 -4.37
N GLY A 38 -1.74 -26.37 -3.65
CA GLY A 38 -2.03 -26.94 -2.34
C GLY A 38 -1.13 -26.43 -1.21
N VAL A 39 -0.48 -25.26 -1.38
CA VAL A 39 0.25 -24.60 -0.29
C VAL A 39 -0.75 -24.06 0.73
N SER A 40 -0.53 -24.34 2.01
CA SER A 40 -1.40 -23.86 3.10
C SER A 40 -1.58 -22.33 3.07
N SER A 41 -2.74 -21.82 3.50
CA SER A 41 -3.03 -20.38 3.44
C SER A 41 -2.10 -19.57 4.34
N SER A 42 -1.70 -20.13 5.48
CA SER A 42 -0.70 -19.53 6.38
C SER A 42 0.67 -19.31 5.69
N LEU A 43 1.18 -20.31 4.97
CA LEU A 43 2.40 -20.15 4.16
C LEU A 43 2.21 -19.16 3.00
N ASN A 44 1.05 -19.19 2.33
CA ASN A 44 0.73 -18.21 1.28
C ASN A 44 0.74 -16.78 1.84
N GLY A 45 0.11 -16.58 3.00
CA GLY A 45 0.16 -15.36 3.79
C GLY A 45 1.58 -14.94 4.16
N LEU A 46 2.40 -15.87 4.66
CA LEU A 46 3.81 -15.63 4.96
C LEU A 46 4.58 -15.16 3.71
N ASN A 47 4.36 -15.78 2.56
CA ASN A 47 4.98 -15.36 1.31
C ASN A 47 4.56 -13.94 0.91
N ALA A 48 3.31 -13.55 1.17
CA ALA A 48 2.84 -12.19 0.94
C ALA A 48 3.59 -11.13 1.75
N THR A 49 4.03 -11.48 2.96
CA THR A 49 4.79 -10.55 3.82
C THR A 49 6.17 -10.19 3.27
N ALA A 50 6.77 -11.03 2.41
CA ALA A 50 8.15 -10.87 1.93
C ALA A 50 8.39 -9.52 1.24
N LEU A 51 7.41 -9.05 0.46
CA LEU A 51 7.47 -7.74 -0.21
C LEU A 51 7.61 -6.61 0.81
N TYR A 52 6.80 -6.62 1.87
CA TYR A 52 6.81 -5.58 2.90
C TYR A 52 8.05 -5.67 3.82
N ILE A 53 8.57 -6.89 4.05
CA ILE A 53 9.88 -7.08 4.69
C ILE A 53 10.97 -6.40 3.87
N GLY A 54 11.01 -6.63 2.55
CA GLY A 54 11.95 -5.98 1.64
C GLY A 54 11.86 -4.45 1.70
N ILE A 55 10.65 -3.90 1.68
CA ILE A 55 10.39 -2.45 1.82
C ILE A 55 10.95 -1.92 3.14
N LEU A 56 10.66 -2.57 4.27
CA LEU A 56 11.11 -2.13 5.59
C LEU A 56 12.62 -2.19 5.75
N LEU A 57 13.27 -3.23 5.24
CA LEU A 57 14.72 -3.36 5.26
C LEU A 57 15.40 -2.30 4.38
N ALA A 58 14.80 -1.97 3.24
CA ALA A 58 15.30 -0.95 2.33
C ALA A 58 15.12 0.47 2.89
N SER A 59 13.99 0.76 3.54
CA SER A 59 13.58 2.11 3.92
C SER A 59 14.64 2.98 4.60
N PRO A 60 15.29 2.54 5.70
CA PRO A 60 16.30 3.36 6.39
C PRO A 60 17.61 3.53 5.61
N LEU A 61 17.81 2.74 4.54
CA LEU A 61 19.07 2.69 3.80
C LEU A 61 19.06 3.53 2.52
N MET A 62 17.93 4.13 2.14
CA MET A 62 17.76 4.77 0.83
C MET A 62 18.41 6.14 0.67
N GLU A 63 18.57 6.89 1.76
CA GLU A 63 19.03 8.29 1.70
C GLU A 63 20.48 8.41 1.18
N ARG A 64 21.40 7.62 1.76
CA ARG A 64 22.83 7.68 1.40
C ARG A 64 23.11 7.29 -0.05
N PRO A 65 22.55 6.18 -0.59
CA PRO A 65 22.66 5.85 -2.02
C PRO A 65 22.10 6.95 -2.92
N LEU A 66 20.93 7.52 -2.58
CA LEU A 66 20.32 8.58 -3.38
C LEU A 66 21.23 9.82 -3.47
N GLN A 67 21.83 10.24 -2.36
CA GLN A 67 22.75 11.38 -2.33
C GLN A 67 24.04 11.13 -3.12
N LYS A 68 24.58 9.91 -3.06
CA LYS A 68 25.83 9.55 -3.74
C LYS A 68 25.67 9.33 -5.24
N MET A 69 24.56 8.72 -5.65
CA MET A 69 24.37 8.25 -7.04
C MET A 69 23.41 9.14 -7.83
N GLY A 70 22.54 9.90 -7.17
CA GLY A 70 21.49 10.69 -7.82
C GLY A 70 20.23 9.87 -8.15
N TYR A 71 19.20 10.55 -8.65
CA TYR A 71 17.88 9.96 -8.88
C TYR A 71 17.89 8.88 -9.97
N LYS A 72 18.57 9.11 -11.10
CA LYS A 72 18.50 8.23 -12.28
C LYS A 72 19.08 6.83 -12.00
N PRO A 73 20.31 6.68 -11.47
CA PRO A 73 20.85 5.36 -11.18
C PRO A 73 20.02 4.59 -10.15
N MET A 74 19.48 5.28 -9.14
CA MET A 74 18.65 4.62 -8.12
C MET A 74 17.36 4.03 -8.70
N ILE A 75 16.69 4.76 -9.60
CA ILE A 75 15.53 4.27 -10.35
C ILE A 75 15.90 3.09 -11.24
N ILE A 76 17.03 3.18 -11.97
CA ILE A 76 17.48 2.11 -12.87
C ILE A 76 17.79 0.83 -12.09
N ILE A 77 18.52 0.92 -10.97
CA ILE A 77 18.86 -0.24 -10.14
C ILE A 77 17.60 -0.86 -9.56
N GLY A 78 16.71 -0.06 -8.98
CA GLY A 78 15.44 -0.55 -8.44
C GLY A 78 14.61 -1.26 -9.50
N GLY A 79 14.48 -0.65 -10.69
CA GLY A 79 13.80 -1.26 -11.82
C GLY A 79 14.45 -2.58 -12.25
N ILE A 80 15.77 -2.63 -12.45
CA ILE A 80 16.47 -3.87 -12.83
C ILE A 80 16.21 -4.98 -11.81
N VAL A 81 16.27 -4.68 -10.51
CA VAL A 81 15.98 -5.67 -9.45
C VAL A 81 14.55 -6.20 -9.59
N VAL A 82 13.56 -5.34 -9.84
CA VAL A 82 12.16 -5.75 -10.01
C VAL A 82 11.96 -6.57 -11.30
N ALA A 83 12.43 -6.10 -12.46
CA ALA A 83 12.30 -6.85 -13.72
C ALA A 83 13.03 -8.20 -13.68
N ALA A 84 14.26 -8.23 -13.16
CA ALA A 84 15.00 -9.48 -13.01
C ALA A 84 14.23 -10.45 -12.10
N SER A 85 13.67 -9.96 -10.99
CA SER A 85 12.87 -10.78 -10.10
C SER A 85 11.60 -11.32 -10.79
N LEU A 86 10.90 -10.47 -11.54
CA LEU A 86 9.72 -10.87 -12.33
C LEU A 86 10.05 -11.96 -13.36
N LEU A 87 11.16 -11.82 -14.10
CA LEU A 87 11.62 -12.82 -15.09
C LEU A 87 12.08 -14.13 -14.46
N LEU A 88 12.51 -14.10 -13.19
CA LEU A 88 12.98 -15.29 -12.49
C LEU A 88 11.84 -16.13 -11.88
N PHE A 89 10.64 -15.58 -11.65
CA PHE A 89 9.51 -16.37 -11.11
C PHE A 89 9.20 -17.64 -11.91
N PRO A 90 9.12 -17.59 -13.27
CA PRO A 90 8.86 -18.79 -14.06
C PRO A 90 10.00 -19.80 -14.12
N VAL A 91 11.24 -19.40 -13.76
CA VAL A 91 12.44 -20.24 -13.94
C VAL A 91 12.47 -21.37 -12.92
N TRP A 92 12.12 -21.09 -11.68
CA TRP A 92 12.13 -22.09 -10.62
C TRP A 92 10.95 -21.88 -9.68
N LYS A 93 10.03 -22.83 -9.64
CA LYS A 93 8.85 -22.79 -8.77
C LYS A 93 9.19 -23.39 -7.42
N SER A 94 9.50 -22.55 -6.44
CA SER A 94 9.80 -22.96 -5.07
C SER A 94 9.37 -21.87 -4.10
N PHE A 95 8.78 -22.27 -2.97
CA PHE A 95 8.26 -21.35 -1.95
C PHE A 95 9.30 -20.32 -1.51
N TRP A 96 10.48 -20.78 -1.08
CA TRP A 96 11.54 -19.92 -0.55
C TRP A 96 12.21 -19.09 -1.64
N PHE A 97 12.31 -19.63 -2.85
CA PHE A 97 12.83 -18.88 -3.98
C PHE A 97 11.89 -17.71 -4.33
N TRP A 98 10.58 -17.96 -4.43
CA TRP A 98 9.58 -16.91 -4.67
C TRP A 98 9.47 -15.92 -3.51
N PHE A 99 9.64 -16.39 -2.27
CA PHE A 99 9.75 -15.52 -1.09
C PHE A 99 10.92 -14.54 -1.26
N PHE A 100 12.10 -15.03 -1.64
CA PHE A 100 13.27 -14.19 -1.88
C PHE A 100 13.07 -13.22 -3.04
N LEU A 101 12.47 -13.66 -4.16
CA LEU A 101 12.15 -12.77 -5.28
C LEU A 101 11.19 -11.65 -4.86
N ARG A 102 10.16 -11.93 -4.05
CA ARG A 102 9.27 -10.90 -3.52
C ARG A 102 9.97 -9.92 -2.59
N LEU A 103 10.90 -10.41 -1.77
CA LEU A 103 11.74 -9.55 -0.94
C LEU A 103 12.60 -8.61 -1.82
N CYS A 104 13.22 -9.14 -2.88
CA CYS A 104 13.96 -8.32 -3.85
C CYS A 104 13.07 -7.29 -4.53
N ILE A 105 11.85 -7.66 -4.94
CA ILE A 105 10.87 -6.71 -5.49
C ILE A 105 10.56 -5.61 -4.48
N GLY A 106 10.31 -5.94 -3.20
CA GLY A 106 10.07 -4.95 -2.16
C GLY A 106 11.22 -3.94 -2.01
N ILE A 107 12.47 -4.42 -2.07
CA ILE A 107 13.65 -3.54 -2.06
C ILE A 107 13.70 -2.65 -3.31
N GLY A 108 13.56 -3.24 -4.49
CA GLY A 108 13.65 -2.54 -5.77
C GLY A 108 12.55 -1.51 -5.96
N ASP A 109 11.31 -1.86 -5.60
CA ASP A 109 10.17 -0.94 -5.59
C ASP A 109 10.41 0.21 -4.62
N HIS A 110 10.87 -0.07 -3.40
CA HIS A 110 11.14 1.01 -2.44
C HIS A 110 12.22 1.98 -2.96
N MET A 111 13.29 1.47 -3.59
CA MET A 111 14.32 2.30 -4.24
C MET A 111 13.71 3.20 -5.32
N LEU A 112 12.88 2.62 -6.20
CA LEU A 112 12.24 3.30 -7.31
C LEU A 112 11.23 4.36 -6.83
N HIS A 113 10.37 4.01 -5.89
CA HIS A 113 9.36 4.92 -5.34
C HIS A 113 10.00 6.07 -4.55
N PHE A 114 11.01 5.77 -3.73
CA PHE A 114 11.72 6.80 -2.97
C PHE A 114 12.40 7.81 -3.90
N ALA A 115 13.10 7.34 -4.93
CA ALA A 115 13.79 8.20 -5.89
C ALA A 115 12.82 8.99 -6.77
N THR A 116 11.79 8.36 -7.35
CA THR A 116 10.81 9.05 -8.21
C THR A 116 10.01 10.10 -7.44
N GLN A 117 9.50 9.78 -6.25
CA GLN A 117 8.76 10.72 -5.42
C GLN A 117 9.64 11.90 -4.97
N THR A 118 10.87 11.63 -4.54
CA THR A 118 11.80 12.69 -4.12
C THR A 118 12.18 13.58 -5.31
N TRP A 119 12.34 13.02 -6.51
CA TRP A 119 12.62 13.80 -7.71
C TRP A 119 11.44 14.69 -8.10
N ILE A 120 10.21 14.15 -8.11
CA ILE A 120 9.00 14.95 -8.40
C ILE A 120 8.88 16.12 -7.41
N THR A 121 9.09 15.87 -6.12
CA THR A 121 8.96 16.92 -5.10
C THR A 121 10.05 17.98 -5.16
N SER A 122 11.26 17.65 -5.61
CA SER A 122 12.37 18.60 -5.68
C SER A 122 12.18 19.67 -6.75
N PHE A 123 11.70 19.31 -7.95
CA PHE A 123 11.43 20.29 -9.02
C PHE A 123 10.00 20.88 -9.00
N SER A 124 9.13 20.42 -8.09
CA SER A 124 7.77 20.95 -7.96
C SER A 124 7.72 22.22 -7.11
N SER A 125 7.12 23.29 -7.66
CA SER A 125 6.82 24.51 -6.90
C SER A 125 5.87 24.24 -5.74
N LYS A 126 5.85 25.11 -4.72
CA LYS A 126 5.00 24.93 -3.52
C LYS A 126 3.52 24.80 -3.88
N GLU A 127 3.07 25.54 -4.89
CA GLU A 127 1.68 25.61 -5.36
C GLU A 127 1.27 24.35 -6.14
N HIS A 128 2.22 23.68 -6.80
CA HIS A 128 1.94 22.52 -7.64
C HIS A 128 2.37 21.18 -7.01
N ARG A 129 3.14 21.20 -5.92
CA ARG A 129 3.64 19.99 -5.26
C ARG A 129 2.54 19.02 -4.85
N GLY A 130 1.47 19.54 -4.23
CA GLY A 130 0.31 18.72 -3.85
C GLY A 130 -0.31 18.02 -5.06
N ARG A 131 -0.62 18.79 -6.12
CA ARG A 131 -1.18 18.25 -7.38
C ARG A 131 -0.27 17.17 -8.00
N ASN A 132 1.03 17.42 -8.07
CA ASN A 132 1.98 16.51 -8.69
C ASN A 132 2.10 15.18 -7.91
N ILE A 133 2.08 15.25 -6.57
CA ILE A 133 2.02 14.06 -5.71
C ILE A 133 0.67 13.34 -5.81
N SER A 134 -0.45 14.07 -5.96
CA SER A 134 -1.75 13.46 -6.19
C SER A 134 -1.79 12.69 -7.53
N ILE A 135 -1.26 13.26 -8.61
CA ILE A 135 -1.15 12.58 -9.91
C ILE A 135 -0.29 11.32 -9.77
N TYR A 136 0.85 11.41 -9.11
CA TYR A 136 1.72 10.27 -8.83
C TYR A 136 0.96 9.13 -8.11
N GLY A 137 0.23 9.46 -7.04
CA GLY A 137 -0.53 8.47 -6.26
C GLY A 137 -1.68 7.85 -7.05
N VAL A 138 -2.44 8.66 -7.80
CA VAL A 138 -3.53 8.16 -8.65
C VAL A 138 -2.98 7.26 -9.76
N SER A 139 -1.86 7.61 -10.37
CA SER A 139 -1.23 6.77 -11.41
C SER A 139 -0.77 5.42 -10.87
N PHE A 140 -0.18 5.37 -9.66
CA PHE A 140 0.08 4.10 -8.98
C PHE A 140 -1.21 3.30 -8.77
N GLY A 141 -2.24 3.94 -8.20
CA GLY A 141 -3.52 3.31 -7.90
C GLY A 141 -4.22 2.74 -9.14
N VAL A 142 -4.20 3.47 -10.27
CA VAL A 142 -4.75 2.99 -11.54
C VAL A 142 -3.99 1.76 -12.04
N GLY A 143 -2.64 1.80 -12.01
CA GLY A 143 -1.84 0.62 -12.33
C GLY A 143 -2.22 -0.56 -11.44
N PHE A 144 -2.24 -0.34 -10.13
CA PHE A 144 -2.60 -1.35 -9.13
C PHE A 144 -3.99 -1.93 -9.34
N ALA A 145 -4.97 -1.11 -9.71
CA ALA A 145 -6.32 -1.55 -10.03
C ALA A 145 -6.39 -2.41 -11.29
N VAL A 146 -5.54 -2.18 -12.30
CA VAL A 146 -5.54 -2.96 -13.54
C VAL A 146 -4.78 -4.29 -13.37
N GLY A 147 -3.77 -4.32 -12.49
CA GLY A 147 -2.90 -5.48 -12.26
C GLY A 147 -3.63 -6.83 -12.07
N PRO A 148 -4.65 -6.95 -11.20
CA PRO A 148 -5.36 -8.21 -10.97
C PRO A 148 -5.99 -8.83 -12.22
N MET A 149 -6.28 -8.05 -13.27
CA MET A 149 -6.83 -8.59 -14.53
C MET A 149 -5.87 -9.59 -15.20
N MET A 150 -4.56 -9.45 -14.93
CA MET A 150 -3.54 -10.36 -15.42
C MET A 150 -3.62 -11.77 -14.83
N THR A 151 -4.33 -11.95 -13.71
CA THR A 151 -4.51 -13.27 -13.09
C THR A 151 -5.24 -14.26 -14.01
N GLN A 152 -6.07 -13.76 -14.93
CA GLN A 152 -6.74 -14.60 -15.94
C GLN A 152 -5.77 -15.38 -16.82
N LEU A 153 -4.59 -14.82 -17.10
CA LEU A 153 -3.64 -15.48 -18.00
C LEU A 153 -3.04 -16.74 -17.39
N ILE A 154 -3.21 -17.00 -16.08
CA ILE A 154 -2.87 -18.29 -15.47
C ILE A 154 -3.59 -19.44 -16.19
N THR A 155 -4.83 -19.23 -16.63
CA THR A 155 -5.62 -20.25 -17.34
C THR A 155 -5.05 -20.64 -18.69
N ILE A 156 -4.23 -19.77 -19.30
CA ILE A 156 -3.51 -20.03 -20.55
C ILE A 156 -2.15 -20.62 -20.24
N HIS A 157 -1.34 -19.91 -19.45
CA HIS A 157 -0.03 -20.37 -19.00
C HIS A 157 0.48 -19.56 -17.81
N GLN A 158 0.90 -20.25 -16.74
CA GLN A 158 1.31 -19.65 -15.47
C GLN A 158 2.43 -18.59 -15.58
N ALA A 159 3.31 -18.70 -16.58
CA ALA A 159 4.41 -17.74 -16.78
C ALA A 159 4.01 -16.42 -17.46
N LEU A 160 2.88 -16.37 -18.18
CA LEU A 160 2.51 -15.22 -19.01
C LEU A 160 2.38 -13.89 -18.23
N PRO A 161 1.71 -13.85 -17.06
CA PRO A 161 1.61 -12.62 -16.27
C PRO A 161 2.98 -12.02 -15.94
N PHE A 162 3.92 -12.86 -15.49
CA PHE A 162 5.28 -12.45 -15.12
C PHE A 162 6.05 -11.89 -16.31
N ILE A 163 6.01 -12.58 -17.45
CA ILE A 163 6.70 -12.15 -18.68
C ILE A 163 6.13 -10.82 -19.18
N ILE A 164 4.80 -10.70 -19.28
CA ILE A 164 4.14 -9.49 -19.76
C ILE A 164 4.41 -8.31 -18.84
N SER A 165 4.27 -8.49 -17.52
CA SER A 165 4.57 -7.45 -16.53
C SER A 165 6.04 -7.02 -16.59
N SER A 166 6.98 -7.96 -16.74
CA SER A 166 8.39 -7.60 -16.91
C SER A 166 8.66 -6.84 -18.20
N LEU A 167 8.11 -7.26 -19.34
CA LEU A 167 8.34 -6.59 -20.62
C LEU A 167 7.76 -5.17 -20.62
N LEU A 168 6.57 -5.00 -20.04
CA LEU A 168 5.94 -3.69 -19.92
C LEU A 168 6.74 -2.78 -18.97
N SER A 169 7.21 -3.31 -17.85
CA SER A 169 8.10 -2.60 -16.91
C SER A 169 9.39 -2.13 -17.57
N LEU A 170 10.08 -3.02 -18.27
CA LEU A 170 11.30 -2.69 -19.02
C LEU A 170 11.03 -1.60 -20.07
N THR A 171 9.89 -1.69 -20.79
CA THR A 171 9.52 -0.70 -21.81
C THR A 171 9.36 0.69 -21.24
N VAL A 172 8.64 0.83 -20.12
CA VAL A 172 8.45 2.13 -19.46
C VAL A 172 9.75 2.63 -18.85
N TRP A 173 10.55 1.76 -18.25
CA TRP A 173 11.82 2.15 -17.64
C TRP A 173 12.90 2.54 -18.65
N MET A 174 12.83 2.07 -19.90
CA MET A 174 13.73 2.54 -20.96
C MET A 174 13.68 4.07 -21.15
N PHE A 175 12.56 4.72 -20.84
CA PHE A 175 12.46 6.17 -20.92
C PHE A 175 13.30 6.90 -19.87
N VAL A 176 13.69 6.25 -18.76
CA VAL A 176 14.59 6.81 -17.75
C VAL A 176 15.97 7.12 -18.33
N PHE A 177 16.43 6.33 -19.32
CA PHE A 177 17.73 6.58 -19.96
C PHE A 177 17.79 7.93 -20.68
N LYS A 178 16.64 8.46 -21.13
CA LYS A 178 16.52 9.79 -21.76
C LYS A 178 16.58 10.94 -20.75
N LEU A 179 16.48 10.66 -19.45
CA LEU A 179 16.60 11.68 -18.41
C LEU A 179 18.08 11.94 -18.08
N GLN A 180 18.41 13.19 -17.76
CA GLN A 180 19.69 13.53 -17.16
C GLN A 180 19.66 13.21 -15.67
N ASN A 181 20.78 12.70 -15.14
CA ASN A 181 20.87 12.44 -13.71
C ASN A 181 20.97 13.75 -12.93
N GLU A 182 20.24 13.84 -11.83
CA GLU A 182 20.27 14.97 -10.90
C GLU A 182 20.49 14.44 -9.48
N PHE A 183 20.96 15.32 -8.60
CA PHE A 183 21.24 15.01 -7.21
C PHE A 183 20.33 15.83 -6.29
N PRO A 184 19.90 15.28 -5.15
CA PRO A 184 19.18 16.06 -4.14
C PRO A 184 20.04 17.20 -3.59
N ASP A 185 19.43 18.36 -3.32
CA ASP A 185 20.10 19.48 -2.65
C ASP A 185 20.58 19.08 -1.25
N GLN A 186 21.88 19.20 -0.99
CA GLN A 186 22.51 18.83 0.29
C GLN A 186 22.03 19.67 1.48
N HIS A 187 21.34 20.79 1.25
CA HIS A 187 20.98 21.77 2.29
C HIS A 187 19.71 21.44 3.10
N ASN A 188 18.86 20.50 2.67
CA ASN A 188 17.51 20.33 3.26
C ASN A 188 17.26 19.02 4.00
N ILE A 189 18.27 18.17 4.19
CA ILE A 189 18.07 16.86 4.81
C ILE A 189 19.06 16.72 5.96
N GLY A 190 18.64 17.23 7.12
CA GLY A 190 19.35 17.01 8.36
C GLY A 190 19.45 15.50 8.59
N SER A 191 20.68 15.01 8.61
CA SER A 191 21.04 13.67 9.08
C SER A 191 20.43 13.46 10.46
N ALA A 192 19.22 12.91 10.53
CA ALA A 192 18.68 12.46 11.79
C ALA A 192 19.58 11.29 12.21
N SER A 193 20.49 11.55 13.16
CA SER A 193 21.24 10.48 13.83
C SER A 193 20.25 9.38 14.21
N PHE A 194 20.57 8.14 13.86
CA PHE A 194 19.70 6.98 14.09
C PHE A 194 19.21 6.93 15.55
N LEU A 195 20.07 7.29 16.51
CA LEU A 195 19.71 7.44 17.94
C LEU A 195 18.70 8.57 18.23
N GLY A 196 18.84 9.72 17.57
CA GLY A 196 17.90 10.84 17.69
C GLY A 196 16.51 10.50 17.13
N SER A 197 16.44 9.58 16.16
CA SER A 197 15.18 9.09 15.58
C SER A 197 14.37 8.24 16.56
N PHE A 198 15.00 7.37 17.36
CA PHE A 198 14.27 6.55 18.35
C PHE A 198 13.59 7.38 19.44
N HIS A 199 14.26 8.41 19.97
CA HIS A 199 13.65 9.31 20.94
C HIS A 199 12.44 10.05 20.36
N ARG A 200 12.52 10.47 19.10
CA ARG A 200 11.42 11.11 18.38
C ARG A 200 10.27 10.13 18.16
N PHE A 201 10.53 8.88 17.82
CA PHE A 201 9.49 7.85 17.70
C PHE A 201 8.76 7.61 19.03
N GLY A 202 9.47 7.58 20.15
CA GLY A 202 8.85 7.50 21.48
C GLY A 202 7.89 8.66 21.77
N LYS A 203 8.26 9.90 21.39
CA LYS A 203 7.37 11.06 21.48
C LYS A 203 6.17 10.95 20.55
N VAL A 204 6.37 10.50 19.31
CA VAL A 204 5.27 10.29 18.35
C VAL A 204 4.25 9.27 18.91
N LEU A 205 4.71 8.15 19.45
CA LEU A 205 3.81 7.17 20.10
C LEU A 205 3.05 7.81 21.26
N LYS A 206 3.73 8.59 22.10
CA LYS A 206 3.07 9.25 23.24
C LYS A 206 1.95 10.22 22.81
N TYR A 207 2.17 10.99 21.76
CA TYR A 207 1.24 12.07 21.35
C TYR A 207 0.21 11.65 20.30
N ALA A 208 0.57 10.74 19.39
CA ALA A 208 -0.20 10.48 18.17
C ALA A 208 -0.35 8.98 17.83
N TRP A 209 -0.19 8.05 18.79
CA TRP A 209 -0.35 6.61 18.54
C TRP A 209 -1.66 6.25 17.83
N VAL A 210 -2.77 6.93 18.17
CA VAL A 210 -4.09 6.69 17.57
C VAL A 210 -4.09 7.01 16.08
N ALA A 211 -3.33 8.02 15.64
CA ALA A 211 -3.22 8.38 14.23
C ALA A 211 -2.32 7.42 13.43
N LEU A 212 -1.60 6.51 14.10
CA LEU A 212 -0.84 5.43 13.47
C LEU A 212 -1.68 4.17 13.24
N LEU A 213 -2.84 4.04 13.90
CA LEU A 213 -3.75 2.91 13.70
C LEU A 213 -4.39 2.88 12.31
N PRO A 214 -4.86 4.00 11.71
CA PRO A 214 -5.40 3.98 10.36
C PRO A 214 -4.39 3.48 9.30
N PRO A 215 -3.12 3.96 9.26
CA PRO A 215 -2.11 3.38 8.38
C PRO A 215 -1.89 1.88 8.58
N LEU A 216 -1.83 1.41 9.83
CA LEU A 216 -1.73 -0.01 10.17
C LEU A 216 -2.94 -0.80 9.66
N GLY A 217 -4.14 -0.31 9.92
CA GLY A 217 -5.38 -0.95 9.51
C GLY A 217 -5.52 -1.02 7.99
N TYR A 218 -5.10 0.03 7.29
CA TYR A 218 -5.08 0.04 5.84
C TYR A 218 -4.06 -0.97 5.28
N GLY A 219 -2.85 -1.03 5.85
CA GLY A 219 -1.85 -2.02 5.44
C GLY A 219 -2.32 -3.46 5.66
N PHE A 220 -2.93 -3.72 6.81
CA PHE A 220 -3.56 -5.02 7.10
C PHE A 220 -4.65 -5.33 6.08
N LEU A 221 -5.58 -4.40 5.85
CA LEU A 221 -6.68 -4.58 4.91
C LEU A 221 -6.19 -4.86 3.49
N GLU A 222 -5.33 -3.98 2.96
CA GLU A 222 -4.86 -4.02 1.57
C GLU A 222 -4.09 -5.32 1.30
N ALA A 223 -3.14 -5.65 2.15
CA ALA A 223 -2.34 -6.85 1.98
C ALA A 223 -3.19 -8.12 2.15
N SER A 224 -4.14 -8.12 3.09
CA SER A 224 -5.04 -9.27 3.29
C SER A 224 -6.02 -9.44 2.14
N LEU A 225 -6.56 -8.35 1.59
CA LEU A 225 -7.36 -8.41 0.38
C LEU A 225 -6.55 -8.97 -0.79
N ASN A 226 -5.33 -8.53 -1.01
CA ASN A 226 -4.57 -9.03 -2.16
C ASN A 226 -3.92 -10.40 -1.93
N GLY A 227 -3.63 -10.80 -0.70
CA GLY A 227 -2.95 -12.05 -0.36
C GLY A 227 -3.87 -13.20 0.09
N ASN A 228 -4.99 -12.92 0.77
CA ASN A 228 -5.88 -13.95 1.30
C ASN A 228 -7.21 -14.05 0.56
N PHE A 229 -7.76 -12.95 0.05
CA PHE A 229 -9.04 -13.01 -0.67
C PHE A 229 -8.99 -13.97 -1.87
N PRO A 230 -7.93 -14.03 -2.70
CA PRO A 230 -7.89 -15.01 -3.79
C PRO A 230 -7.94 -16.46 -3.30
N VAL A 231 -7.25 -16.75 -2.19
CA VAL A 231 -7.29 -18.07 -1.53
C VAL A 231 -8.70 -18.38 -1.06
N PHE A 232 -9.32 -17.45 -0.33
CA PHE A 232 -10.69 -17.56 0.14
C PHE A 232 -11.67 -17.77 -1.02
N ALA A 233 -11.55 -16.98 -2.08
CA ALA A 233 -12.42 -17.00 -3.24
C ALA A 233 -12.41 -18.38 -3.92
N LEU A 234 -11.22 -18.91 -4.21
CA LEU A 234 -11.08 -20.22 -4.87
C LEU A 234 -11.64 -21.36 -4.01
N ARG A 235 -11.42 -21.35 -2.69
CA ARG A 235 -11.97 -22.36 -1.77
C ARG A 235 -13.48 -22.32 -1.66
N ASN A 236 -14.10 -21.17 -1.86
CA ASN A 236 -15.56 -20.99 -1.88
C ASN A 236 -16.15 -21.13 -3.29
N GLY A 237 -15.38 -21.62 -4.27
CA GLY A 237 -15.85 -21.89 -5.63
C GLY A 237 -16.01 -20.65 -6.51
N LEU A 238 -15.53 -19.48 -6.07
CA LEU A 238 -15.45 -18.31 -6.94
C LEU A 238 -14.34 -18.53 -7.98
N SER A 239 -14.61 -18.08 -9.20
CA SER A 239 -13.70 -18.24 -10.31
C SER A 239 -12.56 -17.21 -10.29
N ILE A 240 -11.49 -17.46 -11.05
CA ILE A 240 -10.38 -16.51 -11.17
C ILE A 240 -10.90 -15.18 -11.76
N GLU A 241 -11.87 -15.23 -12.70
CA GLU A 241 -12.57 -14.09 -13.28
C GLU A 241 -13.21 -13.20 -12.22
N ALA A 242 -13.83 -13.79 -11.20
CA ALA A 242 -14.39 -13.03 -10.08
C ALA A 242 -13.28 -12.27 -9.34
N VAL A 243 -12.16 -12.92 -9.02
CA VAL A 243 -11.02 -12.27 -8.32
C VAL A 243 -10.47 -11.08 -9.13
N ALA A 244 -10.34 -11.25 -10.45
CA ALA A 244 -9.85 -10.24 -11.38
C ALA A 244 -10.76 -9.02 -11.51
N ILE A 245 -12.02 -9.09 -11.10
CA ILE A 245 -12.98 -7.95 -11.14
C ILE A 245 -13.20 -7.38 -9.73
N LEU A 246 -13.19 -8.23 -8.69
CA LEU A 246 -13.46 -7.83 -7.32
C LEU A 246 -12.33 -7.00 -6.71
N LEU A 247 -11.07 -7.40 -6.86
CA LEU A 247 -9.94 -6.62 -6.32
C LEU A 247 -9.84 -5.21 -6.95
N PRO A 248 -9.97 -5.07 -8.29
CA PRO A 248 -10.05 -3.74 -8.90
C PRO A 248 -11.24 -2.90 -8.42
N ALA A 249 -12.38 -3.51 -8.11
CA ALA A 249 -13.56 -2.78 -7.62
C ALA A 249 -13.25 -1.99 -6.32
N PHE A 250 -12.49 -2.61 -5.41
CA PHE A 250 -11.99 -1.92 -4.21
C PHE A 250 -11.05 -0.76 -4.55
N ALA A 251 -10.06 -1.01 -5.42
CA ALA A 251 -9.08 0.01 -5.80
C ALA A 251 -9.72 1.20 -6.54
N VAL A 252 -10.65 0.93 -7.47
CA VAL A 252 -11.41 1.96 -8.19
C VAL A 252 -12.29 2.76 -7.24
N GLY A 253 -13.01 2.09 -6.33
CA GLY A 253 -13.78 2.76 -5.28
C GLY A 253 -12.93 3.72 -4.46
N SER A 254 -11.73 3.29 -4.06
CA SER A 254 -10.76 4.12 -3.35
C SER A 254 -10.32 5.33 -4.16
N ILE A 255 -9.96 5.17 -5.43
CA ILE A 255 -9.51 6.27 -6.29
C ILE A 255 -10.61 7.33 -6.44
N ILE A 256 -11.85 6.91 -6.66
CA ILE A 256 -13.00 7.80 -6.83
C ILE A 256 -13.23 8.66 -5.59
N SER A 257 -13.17 8.04 -4.40
CA SER A 257 -13.48 8.74 -3.15
C SER A 257 -12.29 9.48 -2.53
N GLN A 258 -11.05 9.25 -3.00
CA GLN A 258 -9.85 9.75 -2.34
C GLN A 258 -9.79 11.27 -2.20
N VAL A 259 -10.09 12.00 -3.28
CA VAL A 259 -10.13 13.47 -3.24
C VAL A 259 -11.34 13.98 -2.45
N PRO A 260 -12.58 13.52 -2.72
CA PRO A 260 -13.74 13.91 -1.92
C PRO A 260 -13.58 13.69 -0.42
N LEU A 261 -13.10 12.51 0.01
CA LEU A 261 -12.90 12.19 1.42
C LEU A 261 -11.84 13.08 2.07
N GLY A 262 -10.77 13.42 1.34
CA GLY A 262 -9.78 14.40 1.80
C GLY A 262 -10.42 15.74 2.16
N ILE A 263 -11.24 16.28 1.25
CA ILE A 263 -11.94 17.57 1.42
C ILE A 263 -12.96 17.50 2.57
N VAL A 264 -13.76 16.44 2.64
CA VAL A 264 -14.73 16.24 3.73
C VAL A 264 -14.00 16.16 5.07
N SER A 265 -12.85 15.50 5.09
CA SER A 265 -12.04 15.34 6.29
C SER A 265 -11.39 16.66 6.75
N ASP A 266 -10.98 17.53 5.84
CA ASP A 266 -10.55 18.89 6.16
C ASP A 266 -11.68 19.72 6.77
N LYS A 267 -12.90 19.59 6.24
CA LYS A 267 -14.06 20.41 6.64
C LYS A 267 -14.71 19.96 7.94
N TYR A 268 -14.88 18.66 8.14
CA TYR A 268 -15.65 18.09 9.27
C TYR A 268 -14.76 17.50 10.38
N GLY A 269 -13.44 17.63 10.24
CA GLY A 269 -12.43 17.15 11.18
C GLY A 269 -11.95 15.73 10.86
N ARG A 270 -10.62 15.54 10.91
CA ARG A 270 -9.95 14.29 10.52
C ARG A 270 -10.44 13.09 11.33
N GLN A 271 -10.53 13.25 12.65
CA GLN A 271 -10.96 12.19 13.57
C GLN A 271 -12.42 11.74 13.33
N ASN A 272 -13.33 12.69 13.09
CA ASN A 272 -14.75 12.38 12.87
C ASN A 272 -14.95 11.58 11.58
N VAL A 273 -14.27 12.00 10.50
CA VAL A 273 -14.33 11.27 9.24
C VAL A 273 -13.70 9.89 9.36
N LEU A 274 -12.56 9.75 10.08
CA LEU A 274 -11.96 8.45 10.38
C LEU A 274 -12.95 7.52 11.11
N LEU A 275 -13.66 7.99 12.13
CA LEU A 275 -14.69 7.20 12.82
C LEU A 275 -15.78 6.71 11.87
N ILE A 276 -16.29 7.59 11.01
CA ILE A 276 -17.35 7.24 10.05
C ILE A 276 -16.84 6.19 9.06
N VAL A 277 -15.67 6.39 8.45
CA VAL A 277 -15.17 5.44 7.44
C VAL A 277 -14.78 4.09 8.06
N MET A 278 -14.25 4.06 9.28
CA MET A 278 -13.98 2.80 9.98
C MET A 278 -15.29 2.02 10.27
N MET A 279 -16.36 2.72 10.67
CA MET A 279 -17.67 2.09 10.87
C MET A 279 -18.26 1.57 9.56
N ILE A 280 -18.19 2.34 8.47
CA ILE A 280 -18.65 1.89 7.15
C ILE A 280 -17.83 0.67 6.71
N GLY A 281 -16.50 0.69 6.89
CA GLY A 281 -15.63 -0.44 6.60
C GLY A 281 -16.03 -1.71 7.38
N PHE A 282 -16.27 -1.58 8.68
CA PHE A 282 -16.78 -2.68 9.53
C PHE A 282 -18.08 -3.27 8.96
N LEU A 283 -19.05 -2.41 8.60
CA LEU A 283 -20.33 -2.85 8.05
C LEU A 283 -20.16 -3.51 6.68
N CYS A 284 -19.34 -2.94 5.78
CA CYS A 284 -19.09 -3.51 4.45
C CYS A 284 -18.42 -4.89 4.53
N PHE A 285 -17.41 -5.08 5.39
CA PHE A 285 -16.76 -6.38 5.54
C PHE A 285 -17.62 -7.39 6.31
N SER A 286 -18.43 -6.94 7.27
CA SER A 286 -19.42 -7.83 7.90
C SER A 286 -20.46 -8.31 6.89
N ALA A 287 -20.95 -7.41 6.02
CA ALA A 287 -21.86 -7.75 4.94
C ALA A 287 -21.21 -8.68 3.91
N ALA A 288 -19.95 -8.42 3.52
CA ALA A 288 -19.17 -9.30 2.64
C ALA A 288 -19.06 -10.72 3.19
N GLY A 289 -18.99 -10.88 4.51
CA GLY A 289 -19.04 -12.17 5.16
C GLY A 289 -20.36 -12.93 4.95
N ILE A 290 -21.48 -12.22 4.92
CA ILE A 290 -22.81 -12.81 4.71
C ILE A 290 -23.03 -13.15 3.23
N VAL A 291 -22.56 -12.31 2.31
CA VAL A 291 -22.74 -12.47 0.86
C VAL A 291 -21.54 -13.10 0.17
N SER A 292 -20.73 -13.87 0.90
CA SER A 292 -19.42 -14.36 0.45
C SER A 292 -19.45 -15.26 -0.78
N GLU A 293 -20.57 -15.91 -1.05
CA GLU A 293 -20.77 -16.76 -2.23
C GLU A 293 -21.27 -15.97 -3.47
N SER A 294 -21.70 -14.71 -3.28
CA SER A 294 -22.24 -13.87 -4.35
C SER A 294 -21.17 -12.93 -4.90
N THR A 295 -20.72 -13.16 -6.14
CA THR A 295 -19.80 -12.25 -6.85
C THR A 295 -20.35 -10.82 -6.91
N ILE A 296 -21.65 -10.65 -7.16
CA ILE A 296 -22.28 -9.32 -7.21
C ILE A 296 -22.32 -8.69 -5.81
N GLY A 297 -22.67 -9.46 -4.78
CA GLY A 297 -22.67 -9.00 -3.40
C GLY A 297 -21.29 -8.53 -2.95
N LEU A 298 -20.25 -9.32 -3.25
CA LEU A 298 -18.85 -8.95 -2.98
C LEU A 298 -18.41 -7.72 -3.76
N PHE A 299 -18.82 -7.59 -5.03
CA PHE A 299 -18.47 -6.43 -5.85
C PHE A 299 -19.00 -5.13 -5.23
N ILE A 300 -20.26 -5.14 -4.78
CA ILE A 300 -20.86 -3.98 -4.11
C ILE A 300 -20.13 -3.71 -2.79
N CYS A 301 -19.89 -4.74 -1.97
CA CYS A 301 -19.19 -4.57 -0.69
C CYS A 301 -17.78 -4.03 -0.86
N PHE A 302 -17.01 -4.54 -1.83
CA PHE A 302 -15.64 -4.12 -2.08
C PHE A 302 -15.58 -2.71 -2.68
N THR A 303 -16.49 -2.36 -3.58
CA THR A 303 -16.57 -0.99 -4.12
C THR A 303 -16.87 0.00 -3.00
N LEU A 304 -17.89 -0.27 -2.17
CA LEU A 304 -18.27 0.60 -1.06
C LEU A 304 -17.18 0.66 0.03
N ALA A 305 -16.56 -0.47 0.36
CA ALA A 305 -15.42 -0.51 1.26
C ALA A 305 -14.25 0.32 0.70
N GLY A 306 -13.91 0.14 -0.58
CA GLY A 306 -12.90 0.94 -1.26
C GLY A 306 -13.21 2.43 -1.16
N MET A 307 -14.45 2.83 -1.45
CA MET A 307 -14.88 4.22 -1.32
C MET A 307 -14.76 4.76 0.10
N ALA A 308 -15.04 3.97 1.14
CA ALA A 308 -14.97 4.44 2.51
C ALA A 308 -13.55 4.40 3.08
N VAL A 309 -12.92 3.22 3.08
CA VAL A 309 -11.65 2.95 3.78
C VAL A 309 -10.42 2.99 2.87
N GLY A 310 -10.58 3.19 1.57
CA GLY A 310 -9.48 3.32 0.61
C GLY A 310 -8.48 4.44 0.93
N SER A 311 -8.96 5.52 1.55
CA SER A 311 -8.14 6.68 1.94
C SER A 311 -7.64 6.64 3.39
N THR A 312 -7.80 5.52 4.08
CA THR A 312 -7.48 5.41 5.51
C THR A 312 -6.01 5.75 5.80
N PHE A 313 -5.08 5.36 4.92
CA PHE A 313 -3.67 5.69 5.06
C PHE A 313 -3.40 7.21 5.02
N SER A 314 -3.91 7.91 4.01
CA SER A 314 -3.70 9.36 3.85
C SER A 314 -4.44 10.18 4.90
N LEU A 315 -5.63 9.74 5.31
CA LEU A 315 -6.37 10.32 6.43
C LEU A 315 -5.62 10.14 7.76
N GLY A 316 -4.99 8.99 7.95
CA GLY A 316 -4.11 8.73 9.09
C GLY A 316 -2.92 9.68 9.17
N ILE A 317 -2.20 9.89 8.05
CA ILE A 317 -1.10 10.86 7.97
C ILE A 317 -1.59 12.28 8.27
N SER A 318 -2.75 12.66 7.74
CA SER A 318 -3.32 13.98 7.96
C SER A 318 -3.69 14.17 9.43
N TYR A 319 -4.33 13.17 10.04
CA TYR A 319 -4.66 13.21 11.47
C TYR A 319 -3.41 13.23 12.36
N MET A 320 -2.37 12.48 12.00
CA MET A 320 -1.08 12.50 12.69
C MET A 320 -0.44 13.90 12.63
N THR A 321 -0.57 14.57 11.49
CA THR A 321 -0.05 15.93 11.30
C THR A 321 -0.73 16.94 12.21
N ASP A 322 -2.04 16.78 12.47
CA ASP A 322 -2.80 17.65 13.37
C ASP A 322 -2.42 17.44 14.85
N LEU A 323 -2.00 16.23 15.23
CA LEU A 323 -1.67 15.89 16.61
C LEU A 323 -0.22 16.22 16.99
N LEU A 324 0.69 16.31 16.02
CA LEU A 324 2.12 16.45 16.28
C LEU A 324 2.63 17.88 16.08
N PRO A 325 3.59 18.31 16.92
CA PRO A 325 4.34 19.53 16.64
C PRO A 325 5.21 19.37 15.38
N LYS A 326 5.50 20.48 14.70
CA LYS A 326 6.17 20.50 13.38
C LYS A 326 7.51 19.75 13.38
N GLU A 327 8.24 19.79 14.49
CA GLU A 327 9.54 19.15 14.66
C GLU A 327 9.43 17.62 14.72
N LEU A 328 8.25 17.06 14.98
CA LEU A 328 8.02 15.61 15.00
C LEU A 328 7.38 15.06 13.72
N LEU A 329 6.89 15.92 12.82
CA LEU A 329 6.23 15.49 11.57
C LEU A 329 7.08 14.54 10.69
N PRO A 330 8.39 14.77 10.49
CA PRO A 330 9.19 13.82 9.71
C PRO A 330 9.23 12.42 10.34
N ALA A 331 9.34 12.35 11.68
CA ALA A 331 9.33 11.09 12.41
C ALA A 331 7.95 10.42 12.36
N GLY A 332 6.87 11.21 12.47
CA GLY A 332 5.50 10.72 12.33
C GLY A 332 5.22 10.12 10.96
N ASN A 333 5.65 10.79 9.87
CA ASN A 333 5.49 10.27 8.51
C ASN A 333 6.21 8.93 8.31
N ILE A 334 7.43 8.79 8.82
CA ILE A 334 8.16 7.50 8.79
C ILE A 334 7.40 6.43 9.57
N MET A 335 6.89 6.77 10.75
CA MET A 335 6.12 5.84 11.57
C MET A 335 4.81 5.39 10.93
N CYS A 336 4.09 6.27 10.22
CA CYS A 336 2.92 5.85 9.44
C CYS A 336 3.27 4.78 8.40
N GLY A 337 4.42 4.93 7.71
CA GLY A 337 4.92 3.92 6.77
C GLY A 337 5.27 2.60 7.47
N ILE A 338 5.97 2.67 8.62
CA ILE A 338 6.32 1.48 9.42
C ILE A 338 5.06 0.74 9.89
N PHE A 339 4.06 1.47 10.40
CA PHE A 339 2.80 0.89 10.87
C PHE A 339 2.00 0.26 9.72
N PHE A 340 1.96 0.92 8.56
CA PHE A 340 1.40 0.34 7.34
C PHE A 340 2.09 -0.99 7.00
N SER A 341 3.42 -1.03 6.92
CA SER A 341 4.15 -2.27 6.61
C SER A 341 3.94 -3.36 7.65
N PHE A 342 3.88 -3.04 8.94
CA PHE A 342 3.54 -4.01 9.98
C PHE A 342 2.13 -4.58 9.78
N GLY A 343 1.14 -3.71 9.50
CA GLY A 343 -0.20 -4.14 9.14
C GLY A 343 -0.16 -5.11 7.95
N SER A 344 0.57 -4.74 6.89
CA SER A 344 0.70 -5.54 5.67
C SER A 344 1.46 -6.86 5.84
N MET A 345 2.27 -7.00 6.89
CA MET A 345 2.90 -8.27 7.24
C MET A 345 1.96 -9.14 8.11
N ILE A 346 1.31 -8.53 9.09
CA ILE A 346 0.44 -9.25 10.02
C ILE A 346 -0.83 -9.75 9.32
N GLY A 347 -1.42 -8.92 8.46
CA GLY A 347 -2.67 -9.19 7.75
C GLY A 347 -2.67 -10.53 7.01
N PRO A 348 -1.84 -10.70 5.97
CA PRO A 348 -1.77 -11.93 5.20
C PRO A 348 -1.51 -13.18 6.03
N PHE A 349 -0.61 -13.08 7.01
CA PHE A 349 -0.23 -14.20 7.85
C PHE A 349 -1.38 -14.63 8.78
N VAL A 350 -1.98 -13.69 9.51
CA VAL A 350 -3.12 -13.96 10.41
C VAL A 350 -4.36 -14.33 9.62
N GLY A 351 -4.60 -13.69 8.47
CA GLY A 351 -5.68 -14.03 7.53
C GLY A 351 -5.53 -15.46 7.00
N GLY A 352 -4.30 -15.89 6.70
CA GLY A 352 -4.02 -17.26 6.27
C GLY A 352 -4.33 -18.29 7.35
N ILE A 353 -3.86 -18.05 8.58
CA ILE A 353 -4.21 -18.90 9.75
C ILE A 353 -5.73 -18.95 9.94
N THR A 354 -6.40 -17.81 9.79
CA THR A 354 -7.85 -17.71 9.97
C THR A 354 -8.61 -18.54 8.94
N ILE A 355 -8.20 -18.50 7.67
CA ILE A 355 -8.80 -19.32 6.60
C ILE A 355 -8.55 -20.81 6.81
N ASP A 356 -7.37 -21.20 7.31
CA ASP A 356 -7.03 -22.61 7.54
C ASP A 356 -7.81 -23.20 8.73
N TRP A 357 -8.03 -22.43 9.79
CA TRP A 357 -8.62 -22.92 11.06
C TRP A 357 -10.13 -22.69 11.14
N PHE A 358 -10.63 -21.59 10.58
CA PHE A 358 -12.04 -21.22 10.62
C PHE A 358 -12.63 -21.31 9.21
N LYS A 359 -13.50 -22.31 8.99
CA LYS A 359 -14.23 -22.48 7.73
C LYS A 359 -15.23 -21.35 7.50
N GLY A 360 -15.65 -21.18 6.24
CA GLY A 360 -16.63 -20.16 5.84
C GLY A 360 -16.03 -18.76 5.85
N SER A 361 -16.86 -17.75 6.07
CA SER A 361 -16.56 -16.32 5.87
C SER A 361 -15.66 -15.65 6.92
N SER A 362 -14.84 -16.45 7.63
CA SER A 362 -13.99 -16.03 8.74
C SER A 362 -13.01 -14.92 8.38
N PHE A 363 -12.49 -14.93 7.13
CA PHE A 363 -11.61 -13.92 6.58
C PHE A 363 -12.20 -12.50 6.62
N PHE A 364 -13.47 -12.34 6.21
CA PHE A 364 -14.11 -11.04 6.17
C PHE A 364 -14.40 -10.51 7.58
N TYR A 365 -14.78 -11.39 8.50
CA TYR A 365 -15.01 -11.02 9.90
C TYR A 365 -13.71 -10.63 10.63
N LEU A 366 -12.56 -11.19 10.24
CA LEU A 366 -11.26 -10.75 10.76
C LEU A 366 -10.99 -9.27 10.41
N ILE A 367 -11.18 -8.91 9.13
CA ILE A 367 -11.01 -7.52 8.66
C ILE A 367 -12.03 -6.60 9.35
N ALA A 368 -13.29 -7.03 9.46
CA ALA A 368 -14.33 -6.29 10.14
C ALA A 368 -13.96 -6.03 11.62
N CYS A 369 -13.52 -7.07 12.35
CA CYS A 369 -13.08 -6.96 13.73
C CYS A 369 -11.93 -5.97 13.88
N MET A 370 -10.94 -6.01 12.97
CA MET A 370 -9.84 -5.05 12.97
C MET A 370 -10.32 -3.61 12.77
N MET A 371 -11.25 -3.37 11.83
CA MET A 371 -11.85 -2.04 11.65
C MET A 371 -12.62 -1.56 12.88
N LEU A 372 -13.36 -2.45 13.52
CA LEU A 372 -14.09 -2.15 14.75
C LEU A 372 -13.13 -1.81 15.91
N MET A 373 -12.02 -2.54 16.05
CA MET A 373 -11.01 -2.23 17.07
C MET A 373 -10.38 -0.84 16.88
N ILE A 374 -10.09 -0.46 15.63
CA ILE A 374 -9.57 0.88 15.30
C ILE A 374 -10.65 1.94 15.58
N PHE A 375 -11.90 1.69 15.18
CA PHE A 375 -13.04 2.56 15.48
C PHE A 375 -13.18 2.81 16.99
N VAL A 376 -13.20 1.75 17.80
CA VAL A 376 -13.32 1.84 19.26
C VAL A 376 -12.14 2.62 19.85
N SER A 377 -10.92 2.36 19.37
CA SER A 377 -9.72 3.08 19.82
C SER A 377 -9.80 4.58 19.54
N LEU A 378 -10.23 4.96 18.32
CA LEU A 378 -10.46 6.34 17.92
C LEU A 378 -11.56 7.01 18.76
N LEU A 379 -12.63 6.27 19.07
CA LEU A 379 -13.78 6.77 19.81
C LEU A 379 -13.41 7.02 21.28
N VAL A 380 -12.76 6.06 21.92
CA VAL A 380 -12.27 6.19 23.31
C VAL A 380 -11.33 7.39 23.44
N PHE A 381 -10.41 7.57 22.49
CA PHE A 381 -9.52 8.72 22.47
C PHE A 381 -10.27 10.05 22.31
N SER A 382 -11.29 10.09 21.44
CA SER A 382 -12.15 11.27 21.26
C SER A 382 -12.83 11.68 22.57
N LEU A 383 -13.41 10.71 23.27
CA LEU A 383 -14.13 10.93 24.52
C LEU A 383 -13.19 11.40 25.64
N GLN A 384 -11.98 10.86 25.70
CA GLN A 384 -10.97 11.27 26.68
C GLN A 384 -10.51 12.72 26.47
N ASN A 385 -10.23 13.12 25.22
CA ASN A 385 -9.84 14.50 24.92
C ASN A 385 -10.93 15.50 25.28
N ARG A 386 -12.19 15.22 24.89
CA ARG A 386 -13.34 16.07 25.27
C ARG A 386 -13.50 16.19 26.78
N ARG A 387 -13.28 15.10 27.53
CA ARG A 387 -13.35 15.14 29.00
C ARG A 387 -12.25 16.02 29.61
N ASN A 388 -11.04 15.93 29.08
CA ASN A 388 -9.90 16.72 29.55
C ASN A 388 -10.10 18.22 29.28
N GLU A 389 -10.66 18.59 28.13
CA GLU A 389 -11.01 19.98 27.80
C GLU A 389 -12.06 20.55 28.76
N ILE A 390 -13.09 19.77 29.11
CA ILE A 390 -14.13 20.18 30.07
C ILE A 390 -13.53 20.36 31.49
N THR A 391 -12.59 19.49 31.87
CA THR A 391 -11.96 19.54 33.20
C THR A 391 -10.93 20.68 33.33
N GLN A 392 -10.37 21.18 32.23
CA GLN A 392 -9.47 22.34 32.24
C GLN A 392 -10.21 23.69 32.20
N ASN A 393 -11.48 23.69 31.77
CA ASN A 393 -12.31 24.89 31.68
C ASN A 393 -13.24 25.10 32.91
N ASN A 394 -13.21 24.18 33.87
CA ASN A 394 -13.85 24.28 35.18
C ASN A 394 -12.78 24.37 36.26
#